data_AF-A0A1X7T7T2-F1
#
_entry.id   AF-A0A1X7T7T2-F1
#
_cell.length_a   1.000
_cell.length_b   1.000
_cell.length_c   1.000
_cell.angle_alpha   90.00
_cell.angle_beta   90.00
_cell.angle_gamma   90.00
#
_symmetry.space_group_name_H-M   'P 1'
#
loop_
_entity.id
_entity.type
_entity.pdbx_description
1 polymer ?
#
loop_
_entity_poly.entity_id
_entity_poly.type
_entity_poly.pdbx_seq_one_letter_code
_entity_poly.pdbx_strand_id
1 'polypeptide(L)'
;MAATMAEQIHVIENVPVSFPFTPYPCQIEYMEKVIKALQNNTNAILESPTGTGKTLSLLCATLSWRQQLPAPVISEWDLQSDSKGPLGGRPKIIYASRTHSQLSQAIHELKSTSYRPKVSIIGSRDQLCINSEVMSKESNAEKVHACHAKVAAKSCTYYNNVDLKRLSVPESFIPDIEELVGMGTKNKMCPYYLAREMKTEADLIFMPYNYILDLRTRLVHGINITNTVVILDEAHNIERVCEDSSSFELTSTDIAHCIKDIDYLLKNKYEEAREYLSELDTQTQNTLKDLANLKELFLCIEDSLDKIELKSENNECVKPGSYIFEFLGKAGINTETHVVLIDQCSQAIASLTSDQSLHRTSTYLQKFLEAIKIVFSGSCPVGMTRERMASLHYRVYIKSDNNRKKRKSDVWTTDNNTDDTCRRLCYWCFNPGYAMTELVRQGVRSVILTSGTLSPLESFTSELQL
;
A
#
# COMPACT_ATOMS: atom_id res chain seq x y z
N MET A 1 -28.63 -16.60 -23.24
CA MET A 1 -29.45 -17.38 -22.29
C MET A 1 -28.53 -18.37 -21.60
N ALA A 2 -27.98 -18.02 -20.45
CA ALA A 2 -27.25 -18.98 -19.62
C ALA A 2 -28.29 -19.86 -18.92
N ALA A 3 -28.17 -21.17 -19.07
CA ALA A 3 -29.00 -22.12 -18.35
C ALA A 3 -28.76 -21.91 -16.84
N THR A 4 -29.80 -21.47 -16.13
CA THR A 4 -29.86 -21.53 -14.66
C THR A 4 -29.82 -22.99 -14.25
N MET A 5 -28.62 -23.53 -14.03
CA MET A 5 -28.42 -24.76 -13.27
C MET A 5 -29.06 -24.53 -11.89
N ALA A 6 -29.89 -25.47 -11.44
CA ALA A 6 -30.51 -25.36 -10.14
C ALA A 6 -29.42 -25.39 -9.06
N GLU A 7 -29.24 -24.29 -8.35
CA GLU A 7 -28.29 -24.17 -7.26
C GLU A 7 -28.64 -25.14 -6.13
N GLN A 8 -27.60 -25.70 -5.51
CA GLN A 8 -27.73 -26.69 -4.46
C GLN A 8 -27.11 -26.17 -3.17
N ILE A 9 -27.83 -26.34 -2.06
CA ILE A 9 -27.34 -25.99 -0.72
C ILE A 9 -26.69 -27.24 -0.13
N HIS A 10 -25.41 -27.12 0.23
CA HIS A 10 -24.62 -28.17 0.87
C HIS A 10 -24.18 -27.70 2.25
N VAL A 11 -24.42 -28.50 3.29
CA VAL A 11 -23.95 -28.18 4.64
C VAL A 11 -22.50 -28.64 4.79
N ILE A 12 -21.58 -27.70 4.96
CA ILE A 12 -20.15 -27.93 5.09
C ILE A 12 -19.68 -27.26 6.38
N GLU A 13 -19.10 -28.01 7.33
CA GLU A 13 -18.68 -27.50 8.64
C GLU A 13 -19.79 -26.66 9.35
N ASN A 14 -21.03 -27.18 9.31
CA ASN A 14 -22.25 -26.54 9.83
C ASN A 14 -22.64 -25.21 9.16
N VAL A 15 -22.06 -24.87 8.01
CA VAL A 15 -22.43 -23.70 7.21
C VAL A 15 -23.22 -24.17 5.98
N PRO A 16 -24.43 -23.63 5.72
CA PRO A 16 -25.15 -23.90 4.48
C PRO A 16 -24.51 -23.12 3.33
N VAL A 17 -23.79 -23.83 2.46
CA VAL A 17 -23.11 -23.28 1.29
C VAL A 17 -23.99 -23.47 0.06
N SER A 18 -24.43 -22.36 -0.55
CA SER A 18 -25.03 -22.37 -1.88
C SER A 18 -23.93 -22.52 -2.93
N PHE A 19 -23.98 -23.58 -3.74
CA PHE A 19 -23.00 -23.83 -4.80
C PHE A 19 -23.72 -23.96 -6.17
N PRO A 20 -23.14 -23.46 -7.27
CA PRO A 20 -23.82 -23.43 -8.58
C PRO A 20 -24.12 -24.80 -9.21
N PHE A 21 -23.51 -25.87 -8.69
CA PHE A 21 -23.67 -27.25 -9.12
C PHE A 21 -23.35 -28.18 -7.94
N THR A 22 -23.41 -29.51 -8.12
CA THR A 22 -22.96 -30.45 -7.08
C THR A 22 -21.43 -30.41 -6.96
N PRO A 23 -20.85 -29.96 -5.83
CA PRO A 23 -19.40 -29.81 -5.69
C PRO A 23 -18.65 -31.13 -5.84
N TYR A 24 -17.46 -31.09 -6.44
CA TYR A 24 -16.57 -32.25 -6.47
C TYR A 24 -15.98 -32.54 -5.07
N PRO A 25 -15.56 -33.78 -4.76
CA PRO A 25 -14.99 -34.11 -3.45
C PRO A 25 -13.83 -33.21 -3.01
N CYS A 26 -12.92 -32.86 -3.94
CA CYS A 26 -11.82 -31.94 -3.65
C CYS A 26 -12.27 -30.50 -3.36
N GLN A 27 -13.40 -30.06 -3.94
CA GLN A 27 -13.98 -28.75 -3.64
C GLN A 27 -14.63 -28.75 -2.26
N ILE A 28 -15.28 -29.85 -1.86
CA ILE A 28 -15.83 -30.02 -0.51
C ILE A 28 -14.70 -29.93 0.51
N GLU A 29 -13.64 -30.74 0.35
CA GLU A 29 -12.49 -30.72 1.25
C GLU A 29 -11.85 -29.34 1.34
N TYR A 30 -11.68 -28.65 0.20
CA TYR A 30 -11.16 -27.29 0.17
C TYR A 30 -12.05 -26.31 0.94
N MET A 31 -13.38 -26.36 0.74
CA MET A 31 -14.34 -25.53 1.45
C MET A 31 -14.36 -25.82 2.95
N GLU A 32 -14.24 -27.09 3.37
CA GLU A 32 -14.12 -27.48 4.79
C GLU A 32 -12.91 -26.80 5.45
N LYS A 33 -11.73 -26.84 4.82
CA LYS A 33 -10.53 -26.19 5.37
C LYS A 33 -10.70 -24.68 5.48
N VAL A 34 -11.28 -24.03 4.46
CA VAL A 34 -11.57 -22.59 4.47
C VAL A 34 -12.52 -22.24 5.62
N ILE A 35 -13.66 -22.91 5.73
CA ILE A 35 -14.67 -22.62 6.75
C ILE A 35 -14.11 -22.84 8.16
N LYS A 36 -13.36 -23.94 8.35
CA LYS A 36 -12.74 -24.25 9.63
C LYS A 36 -11.73 -23.19 10.08
N ALA A 37 -10.90 -22.69 9.16
CA ALA A 37 -9.97 -21.60 9.47
C ALA A 37 -10.70 -20.31 9.86
N LEU A 38 -11.77 -19.97 9.12
CA LEU A 38 -12.59 -18.79 9.39
C LEU A 38 -13.36 -18.89 10.72
N GLN A 39 -13.90 -20.06 11.06
CA GLN A 39 -14.59 -20.29 12.33
C GLN A 39 -13.63 -20.18 13.53
N ASN A 40 -12.40 -20.67 13.38
CA ASN A 40 -11.40 -20.69 14.45
C ASN A 40 -10.56 -19.41 14.57
N ASN A 41 -10.75 -18.41 13.70
CA ASN A 41 -9.89 -17.23 13.60
C ASN A 41 -8.41 -17.59 13.36
N THR A 42 -8.15 -18.61 12.55
CA THR A 42 -6.79 -19.02 12.20
C THR A 42 -6.48 -18.64 10.76
N ASN A 43 -5.19 -18.56 10.44
CA ASN A 43 -4.72 -18.46 9.06
C ASN A 43 -4.82 -19.83 8.37
N ALA A 44 -4.83 -19.83 7.05
CA ALA A 44 -4.79 -21.06 6.25
C ALA A 44 -3.90 -20.88 5.02
N ILE A 45 -3.10 -21.89 4.73
CA ILE A 45 -2.31 -22.01 3.50
C ILE A 45 -2.84 -23.24 2.77
N LEU A 46 -3.46 -23.02 1.61
CA LEU A 46 -4.20 -24.04 0.87
C LEU A 46 -3.58 -24.24 -0.52
N GLU A 47 -3.03 -25.41 -0.76
CA GLU A 47 -2.59 -25.82 -2.09
C GLU A 47 -3.71 -26.62 -2.76
N SER A 48 -4.04 -26.25 -4.00
CA SER A 48 -4.97 -27.04 -4.81
C SER A 48 -4.62 -26.88 -6.30
N PRO A 49 -4.54 -27.96 -7.09
CA PRO A 49 -4.14 -27.88 -8.49
C PRO A 49 -4.96 -26.89 -9.34
N THR A 50 -4.40 -26.42 -10.45
CA THR A 50 -5.16 -25.58 -11.40
C THR A 50 -6.33 -26.36 -11.99
N GLY A 51 -7.45 -25.68 -12.26
CA GLY A 51 -8.64 -26.29 -12.84
C GLY A 51 -9.58 -27.02 -11.87
N THR A 52 -9.29 -27.08 -10.57
CA THR A 52 -10.16 -27.70 -9.55
C THR A 52 -11.32 -26.80 -9.09
N GLY A 53 -11.42 -25.57 -9.57
CA GLY A 53 -12.42 -24.59 -9.13
C GLY A 53 -12.12 -23.99 -7.76
N LYS A 54 -10.83 -23.72 -7.46
CA LYS A 54 -10.37 -23.05 -6.24
C LYS A 54 -11.13 -21.76 -5.95
N THR A 55 -11.12 -20.83 -6.91
CA THR A 55 -11.68 -19.48 -6.76
C THR A 55 -13.17 -19.54 -6.44
N LEU A 56 -13.96 -20.31 -7.18
CA LEU A 56 -15.37 -20.56 -6.89
C LEU A 56 -15.60 -21.15 -5.50
N SER A 57 -14.85 -22.19 -5.13
CA SER A 57 -14.94 -22.85 -3.81
C SER A 57 -14.64 -21.88 -2.67
N LEU A 58 -13.57 -21.09 -2.84
CA LEU A 58 -13.11 -20.09 -1.89
C LEU A 58 -14.15 -18.98 -1.67
N LEU A 59 -14.71 -18.43 -2.76
CA LEU A 59 -15.73 -17.40 -2.70
C LEU A 59 -17.02 -17.92 -2.05
N CYS A 60 -17.51 -19.09 -2.46
CA CYS A 60 -18.74 -19.67 -1.92
C CYS A 60 -18.61 -19.98 -0.42
N ALA A 61 -17.53 -20.64 0.00
CA ALA A 61 -17.26 -20.95 1.40
C ALA A 61 -17.18 -19.68 2.26
N THR A 62 -16.38 -18.70 1.85
CA THR A 62 -16.14 -17.48 2.63
C THR A 62 -17.42 -16.64 2.73
N LEU A 63 -18.16 -16.46 1.64
CA LEU A 63 -19.39 -15.67 1.63
C LEU A 63 -20.51 -16.34 2.43
N SER A 64 -20.67 -17.67 2.31
CA SER A 64 -21.65 -18.42 3.10
C SER A 64 -21.39 -18.30 4.59
N TRP A 65 -20.13 -18.52 4.99
CA TRP A 65 -19.72 -18.39 6.37
C TRP A 65 -19.98 -16.98 6.91
N ARG A 66 -19.63 -15.95 6.13
CA ARG A 66 -19.87 -14.55 6.50
C ARG A 66 -21.36 -14.24 6.67
N GLN A 67 -22.23 -14.84 5.85
CA GLN A 67 -23.68 -14.66 5.95
C GLN A 67 -24.26 -15.26 7.25
N GLN A 68 -23.61 -16.27 7.85
CA GLN A 68 -24.03 -16.84 9.14
C GLN A 68 -23.74 -15.92 10.33
N LEU A 69 -22.85 -14.94 10.16
CA LEU A 69 -22.51 -14.01 11.23
C LEU A 69 -23.59 -12.93 11.38
N PRO A 70 -23.84 -12.46 12.61
CA PRO A 70 -24.78 -11.37 12.86
C PRO A 70 -24.33 -10.12 12.11
N ALA A 71 -25.31 -9.33 11.65
CA ALA A 71 -25.02 -8.03 11.04
C ALA A 71 -24.17 -7.16 11.99
N PRO A 72 -23.27 -6.32 11.47
CA PRO A 72 -22.50 -5.40 12.30
C PRO A 72 -23.43 -4.56 13.17
N VAL A 73 -23.26 -4.64 14.48
CA VAL A 73 -23.92 -3.73 15.41
C VAL A 73 -23.07 -2.47 15.42
N ILE A 74 -23.50 -1.43 14.71
CA ILE A 74 -22.81 -0.13 14.73
C ILE A 74 -23.06 0.45 16.13
N SER A 75 -22.04 0.46 16.98
CA SER A 75 -22.13 1.17 18.25
C SER A 75 -21.88 2.66 18.02
N GLU A 76 -22.49 3.52 18.84
CA GLU A 76 -22.29 4.98 18.79
C GLU A 76 -20.81 5.38 18.99
N TRP A 77 -20.01 4.47 19.58
CA TRP A 77 -18.57 4.58 19.76
C TRP A 77 -17.76 4.34 18.48
N ASP A 78 -18.26 3.52 17.55
CA ASP A 78 -17.57 3.21 16.28
C ASP A 78 -17.57 4.39 15.30
N LEU A 79 -18.51 5.34 15.47
CA LEU A 79 -18.61 6.56 14.66
C LEU A 79 -17.58 7.64 15.05
N GLN A 80 -16.91 7.49 16.20
CA GLN A 80 -15.96 8.48 16.74
C GLN A 80 -14.49 8.08 16.55
N SER A 81 -14.20 6.84 16.13
CA SER A 81 -12.82 6.37 15.93
C SER A 81 -12.52 6.05 14.46
N ASP A 82 -11.80 6.94 13.77
CA ASP A 82 -11.29 6.72 12.39
C ASP A 82 -10.34 5.50 12.25
N SER A 83 -9.98 4.84 13.35
CA SER A 83 -8.86 3.89 13.41
C SER A 83 -9.19 2.54 14.05
N LYS A 84 -10.41 2.32 14.56
CA LYS A 84 -10.85 1.00 15.05
C LYS A 84 -12.17 0.64 14.40
N GLY A 85 -12.14 -0.34 13.50
CA GLY A 85 -13.37 -0.89 12.93
C GLY A 85 -14.23 -1.56 14.04
N PRO A 86 -15.53 -1.77 13.79
CA PRO A 86 -16.44 -2.28 14.81
C PRO A 86 -15.93 -3.59 15.44
N LEU A 87 -15.76 -3.57 16.76
CA LEU A 87 -15.49 -4.76 17.57
C LEU A 87 -16.78 -5.58 17.69
N GLY A 88 -17.10 -6.30 16.62
CA GLY A 88 -18.29 -7.14 16.52
C GLY A 88 -19.05 -6.91 15.22
N GLY A 89 -19.34 -7.98 14.48
CA GLY A 89 -20.07 -7.91 13.21
C GLY A 89 -19.48 -8.78 12.10
N ARG A 90 -20.12 -8.74 10.92
CA ARG A 90 -19.62 -9.40 9.71
C ARG A 90 -18.29 -8.77 9.28
N PRO A 91 -17.16 -9.50 9.27
CA PRO A 91 -15.88 -8.96 8.84
C PRO A 91 -15.93 -8.58 7.36
N LYS A 92 -15.16 -7.58 6.93
CA LYS A 92 -14.96 -7.32 5.50
C LYS A 92 -14.12 -8.45 4.90
N ILE A 93 -14.33 -8.76 3.63
CA ILE A 93 -13.47 -9.69 2.88
C ILE A 93 -12.67 -8.86 1.90
N ILE A 94 -11.35 -9.01 1.92
CA ILE A 94 -10.49 -8.49 0.87
C ILE A 94 -10.00 -9.69 0.06
N TYR A 95 -10.37 -9.74 -1.22
CA TYR A 95 -9.85 -10.69 -2.17
C TYR A 95 -8.76 -10.00 -2.97
N ALA A 96 -7.53 -10.49 -2.83
CA ALA A 96 -6.43 -10.00 -3.61
C ALA A 96 -5.85 -11.05 -4.54
N SER A 97 -5.33 -10.55 -5.67
CA SER A 97 -4.64 -11.34 -6.69
C SER A 97 -3.43 -10.56 -7.23
N ARG A 98 -2.56 -11.22 -8.00
CA ARG A 98 -1.37 -10.59 -8.59
C ARG A 98 -1.75 -9.58 -9.67
N THR A 99 -2.69 -9.93 -10.54
CA THR A 99 -3.06 -9.12 -11.72
C THR A 99 -4.54 -8.79 -11.73
N HIS A 100 -4.90 -7.68 -12.39
CA HIS A 100 -6.29 -7.32 -12.59
C HIS A 100 -7.06 -8.33 -13.45
N SER A 101 -6.40 -9.00 -14.40
CA SER A 101 -7.05 -10.06 -15.17
C SER A 101 -7.51 -11.24 -14.30
N GLN A 102 -6.74 -11.61 -13.28
CA GLN A 102 -7.14 -12.64 -12.31
C GLN A 102 -8.29 -12.15 -11.44
N LEU A 103 -8.29 -10.86 -11.03
CA LEU A 103 -9.41 -10.27 -10.30
C LEU A 103 -10.70 -10.27 -11.14
N SER A 104 -10.62 -9.91 -12.42
CA SER A 104 -11.76 -9.95 -13.33
C SER A 104 -12.29 -11.39 -13.50
N GLN A 105 -11.40 -12.39 -13.56
CA GLN A 105 -11.82 -13.80 -13.56
C GLN A 105 -12.57 -14.18 -12.27
N ALA A 106 -12.05 -13.82 -11.10
CA ALA A 106 -12.72 -14.09 -9.82
C ALA A 106 -14.09 -13.38 -9.71
N ILE A 107 -14.20 -12.16 -10.27
CA ILE A 107 -15.47 -11.43 -10.35
C ILE A 107 -16.47 -12.14 -11.27
N HIS A 108 -16.03 -12.68 -12.42
CA HIS A 108 -16.90 -13.46 -13.29
C HIS A 108 -17.37 -14.76 -12.62
N GLU A 109 -16.51 -15.43 -11.85
CA GLU A 109 -16.91 -16.57 -11.03
C GLU A 109 -17.90 -16.17 -9.94
N LEU A 110 -17.71 -15.03 -9.27
CA LEU A 110 -18.69 -14.52 -8.31
C LEU A 110 -20.06 -14.27 -8.96
N LYS A 111 -20.09 -13.68 -10.17
CA LYS A 111 -21.32 -13.41 -10.93
C LYS A 111 -22.09 -14.68 -11.30
N SER A 112 -21.42 -15.83 -11.42
CA SER A 112 -22.07 -17.11 -11.76
C SER A 112 -22.76 -17.79 -10.55
N THR A 113 -22.63 -17.22 -9.36
CA THR A 113 -23.26 -17.70 -8.11
C THR A 113 -24.53 -16.92 -7.75
N SER A 114 -25.27 -17.37 -6.73
CA SER A 114 -26.35 -16.61 -6.06
C SER A 114 -25.87 -15.46 -5.20
N TYR A 115 -24.59 -15.40 -4.83
CA TYR A 115 -24.12 -14.41 -3.87
C TYR A 115 -24.14 -13.01 -4.48
N ARG A 116 -24.77 -12.06 -3.78
CA ARG A 116 -24.80 -10.64 -4.15
C ARG A 116 -24.29 -9.76 -3.00
N PRO A 117 -23.01 -9.91 -2.60
CA PRO A 117 -22.40 -8.99 -1.64
C PRO A 117 -22.26 -7.60 -2.26
N LYS A 118 -22.16 -6.54 -1.43
CA LYS A 118 -21.68 -5.24 -1.89
C LYS A 118 -20.21 -5.36 -2.29
N VAL A 119 -19.87 -5.10 -3.56
CA VAL A 119 -18.52 -5.28 -4.10
C VAL A 119 -17.87 -3.95 -4.46
N SER A 120 -16.57 -3.82 -4.22
CA SER A 120 -15.74 -2.77 -4.81
C SER A 120 -14.46 -3.37 -5.40
N ILE A 121 -13.97 -2.81 -6.50
CA ILE A 121 -12.67 -3.14 -7.08
C ILE A 121 -11.76 -1.92 -7.02
N ILE A 122 -10.57 -2.09 -6.44
CA ILE A 122 -9.56 -1.03 -6.33
C ILE A 122 -8.51 -1.24 -7.42
N GLY A 123 -8.22 -0.16 -8.15
CA GLY A 123 -7.20 -0.14 -9.19
C GLY A 123 -6.49 1.20 -9.26
N SER A 124 -5.50 1.27 -10.16
CA SER A 124 -4.72 2.49 -10.36
C SER A 124 -5.51 3.53 -11.16
N ARG A 125 -5.03 4.78 -11.16
CA ARG A 125 -5.58 5.82 -12.03
C ARG A 125 -5.38 5.49 -13.51
N ASP A 126 -4.37 4.72 -13.88
CA ASP A 126 -4.12 4.32 -15.27
C ASP A 126 -5.25 3.46 -15.84
N GLN A 127 -5.92 2.69 -14.98
CA GLN A 127 -6.98 1.78 -15.39
C GLN A 127 -8.36 2.42 -15.27
N LEU A 128 -8.58 3.23 -14.24
CA LEU A 128 -9.90 3.75 -13.87
C LEU A 128 -10.15 5.20 -14.30
N CYS A 129 -9.14 5.97 -14.69
CA CYS A 129 -9.33 7.36 -15.08
C CYS A 129 -9.82 7.47 -16.53
N ILE A 130 -10.92 8.21 -16.72
CA ILE A 130 -11.50 8.50 -18.04
C ILE A 130 -11.27 9.96 -18.50
N ASN A 131 -10.51 10.73 -17.72
CA ASN A 131 -10.18 12.11 -18.08
C ASN A 131 -8.98 12.13 -19.03
N SER A 132 -9.20 12.54 -20.29
CA SER A 132 -8.17 12.56 -21.33
C SER A 132 -6.96 13.43 -21.02
N GLU A 133 -7.13 14.56 -20.32
CA GLU A 133 -6.03 15.45 -19.94
C GLU A 133 -5.12 14.86 -18.86
N VAL A 134 -5.69 14.01 -18.00
CA VAL A 134 -4.90 13.26 -17.01
C VAL A 134 -4.24 12.09 -17.70
N MET A 135 -4.98 11.34 -18.52
CA MET A 135 -4.49 10.14 -19.19
C MET A 135 -3.44 10.42 -20.28
N SER A 136 -3.34 11.66 -20.76
CA SER A 136 -2.30 12.07 -21.71
C SER A 136 -0.91 12.25 -21.09
N LYS A 137 -0.78 12.22 -19.76
CA LYS A 137 0.52 12.30 -19.08
C LYS A 137 1.28 10.98 -19.21
N GLU A 138 2.60 11.05 -19.38
CA GLU A 138 3.43 9.86 -19.63
C GLU A 138 3.68 9.08 -18.34
N SER A 139 4.01 9.77 -17.23
CA SER A 139 4.34 9.16 -15.96
C SER A 139 3.13 9.02 -15.03
N ASN A 140 3.06 7.92 -14.28
CA ASN A 140 2.03 7.70 -13.26
C ASN A 140 2.04 8.78 -12.18
N ALA A 141 3.22 9.28 -11.79
CA ALA A 141 3.34 10.36 -10.81
C ALA A 141 2.68 11.65 -11.31
N GLU A 142 2.88 11.98 -12.60
CA GLU A 142 2.27 13.15 -13.24
C GLU A 142 0.76 13.01 -13.35
N LYS A 143 0.25 11.81 -13.67
CA LYS A 143 -1.19 11.52 -13.69
C LYS A 143 -1.83 11.75 -12.32
N VAL A 144 -1.18 11.26 -11.25
CA VAL A 144 -1.66 11.46 -9.87
C VAL A 144 -1.71 12.94 -9.54
N HIS A 145 -0.62 13.66 -9.80
CA HIS A 145 -0.52 15.10 -9.53
C HIS A 145 -1.55 15.91 -10.33
N ALA A 146 -1.68 15.68 -11.64
CA ALA A 146 -2.66 16.34 -12.50
C ALA A 146 -4.10 16.05 -12.05
N CYS A 147 -4.38 14.82 -11.63
CA CYS A 147 -5.68 14.44 -11.07
C CYS A 147 -5.97 15.22 -9.78
N HIS A 148 -5.02 15.28 -8.84
CA HIS A 148 -5.17 16.02 -7.59
C HIS A 148 -5.37 17.52 -7.84
N ALA A 149 -4.57 18.13 -8.71
CA ALA A 149 -4.71 19.54 -9.07
C ALA A 149 -6.10 19.85 -9.64
N LYS A 150 -6.63 19.01 -10.55
CA LYS A 150 -7.98 19.18 -11.10
C LYS A 150 -9.10 18.96 -10.08
N VAL A 151 -8.91 18.04 -9.13
CA VAL A 151 -9.87 17.79 -8.05
C VAL A 151 -9.90 18.97 -7.08
N ALA A 152 -8.73 19.47 -6.65
CA ALA A 152 -8.62 20.62 -5.76
C ALA A 152 -9.21 21.89 -6.39
N ALA A 153 -8.92 22.13 -7.68
CA ALA A 153 -9.51 23.23 -8.44
C ALA A 153 -10.98 23.02 -8.83
N LYS A 154 -11.61 21.90 -8.44
CA LYS A 154 -12.96 21.49 -8.84
C LYS A 154 -13.20 21.53 -10.35
N SER A 155 -12.16 21.35 -11.17
CA SER A 155 -12.23 21.42 -12.63
C SER A 155 -12.46 20.04 -13.29
N CYS A 156 -12.35 18.95 -12.53
CA CYS A 156 -12.65 17.61 -13.01
C CYS A 156 -14.17 17.34 -13.01
N THR A 157 -14.80 17.47 -14.18
CA THR A 157 -16.25 17.21 -14.36
C THR A 157 -16.68 15.81 -13.91
N TYR A 158 -15.84 14.80 -14.13
CA TYR A 158 -16.13 13.42 -13.75
C TYR A 158 -16.14 13.24 -12.23
N TYR A 159 -15.20 13.84 -11.51
CA TYR A 159 -15.11 13.74 -10.05
C TYR A 159 -16.28 14.46 -9.37
N ASN A 160 -16.57 15.69 -9.81
CA ASN A 160 -17.64 16.51 -9.23
C ASN A 160 -19.03 15.85 -9.36
N ASN A 161 -19.21 14.94 -10.31
CA ASN A 161 -20.46 14.23 -10.52
C ASN A 161 -20.62 12.98 -9.66
N VAL A 162 -19.58 12.50 -8.97
CA VAL A 162 -19.61 11.22 -8.23
C VAL A 162 -20.70 11.24 -7.16
N ASP A 163 -20.69 12.23 -6.28
CA ASP A 163 -21.63 12.29 -5.15
C ASP A 163 -23.09 12.38 -5.61
N LEU A 164 -23.34 13.17 -6.66
CA LEU A 164 -24.68 13.39 -7.20
C LEU A 164 -25.25 12.15 -7.90
N LYS A 165 -24.38 11.37 -8.55
CA LYS A 165 -24.81 10.27 -9.41
C LYS A 165 -24.49 8.89 -8.84
N ARG A 166 -23.90 8.79 -7.64
CA ARG A 166 -23.65 7.50 -6.97
C ARG A 166 -24.92 6.66 -6.80
N LEU A 167 -26.07 7.31 -6.60
CA LEU A 167 -27.38 6.67 -6.48
C LEU A 167 -27.87 6.00 -7.77
N SER A 168 -27.24 6.29 -8.93
CA SER A 168 -27.55 5.59 -10.17
C SER A 168 -26.89 4.21 -10.25
N VAL A 169 -26.00 3.87 -9.30
CA VAL A 169 -25.32 2.57 -9.27
C VAL A 169 -26.26 1.57 -8.59
N PRO A 170 -26.65 0.47 -9.27
CA PRO A 170 -27.49 -0.55 -8.65
C PRO A 170 -26.80 -1.20 -7.46
N GLU A 171 -27.54 -1.51 -6.38
CA GLU A 171 -26.96 -2.20 -5.21
C GLU A 171 -26.40 -3.59 -5.55
N SER A 172 -26.99 -4.27 -6.52
CA SER A 172 -26.54 -5.59 -6.99
C SER A 172 -25.40 -5.50 -8.01
N PHE A 173 -24.82 -4.32 -8.25
CA PHE A 173 -23.77 -4.12 -9.23
C PHE A 173 -22.45 -4.69 -8.72
N ILE A 174 -21.93 -5.70 -9.43
CA ILE A 174 -20.64 -6.33 -9.16
C ILE A 174 -19.72 -5.98 -10.34
N PRO A 175 -19.01 -4.85 -10.29
CA PRO A 175 -18.18 -4.41 -11.41
C PRO A 175 -16.82 -5.11 -11.45
N ASP A 176 -16.38 -5.48 -12.66
CA ASP A 176 -14.95 -5.48 -12.99
C ASP A 176 -14.48 -4.07 -13.39
N ILE A 177 -13.19 -3.92 -13.74
CA ILE A 177 -12.62 -2.60 -14.11
C ILE A 177 -13.30 -2.04 -15.36
N GLU A 178 -13.45 -2.87 -16.38
CA GLU A 178 -13.99 -2.49 -17.68
C GLU A 178 -15.45 -2.04 -17.57
N GLU A 179 -16.26 -2.77 -16.81
CA GLU A 179 -17.65 -2.42 -16.52
C GLU A 179 -17.76 -1.14 -15.68
N LEU A 180 -16.88 -0.95 -14.69
CA LEU A 180 -16.87 0.27 -13.88
C LEU A 180 -16.51 1.50 -14.73
N VAL A 181 -15.53 1.37 -15.63
CA VAL A 181 -15.13 2.41 -16.59
C VAL A 181 -16.25 2.68 -17.59
N GLY A 182 -16.91 1.65 -18.11
CA GLY A 182 -18.06 1.78 -18.99
C GLY A 182 -19.21 2.53 -18.33
N MET A 183 -19.51 2.19 -17.07
CA MET A 183 -20.53 2.87 -16.25
C MET A 183 -20.17 4.35 -16.03
N GLY A 184 -18.93 4.64 -15.62
CA GLY A 184 -18.47 6.02 -15.41
C GLY A 184 -18.49 6.86 -16.68
N THR A 185 -18.16 6.26 -17.83
CA THR A 185 -18.22 6.92 -19.14
C THR A 185 -19.67 7.26 -19.51
N LYS A 186 -20.59 6.29 -19.40
CA LYS A 186 -22.02 6.46 -19.69
C LYS A 186 -22.66 7.55 -18.82
N ASN A 187 -22.36 7.54 -17.52
CA ASN A 187 -22.97 8.46 -16.55
C ASN A 187 -22.18 9.76 -16.34
N LYS A 188 -21.04 9.93 -17.01
CA LYS A 188 -20.08 11.04 -16.80
C LYS A 188 -19.68 11.19 -15.33
N MET A 189 -19.27 10.09 -14.71
CA MET A 189 -18.74 10.01 -13.33
C MET A 189 -17.34 9.43 -13.34
N CYS A 190 -16.51 9.80 -12.36
CA CYS A 190 -15.15 9.28 -12.23
C CYS A 190 -15.16 7.84 -11.66
N PRO A 191 -14.75 6.81 -12.44
CA PRO A 191 -14.70 5.44 -11.95
C PRO A 191 -13.75 5.26 -10.77
N TYR A 192 -12.59 5.95 -10.80
CA TYR A 192 -11.58 5.86 -9.73
C TYR A 192 -12.12 6.29 -8.36
N TYR A 193 -12.80 7.43 -8.29
CA TYR A 193 -13.38 7.90 -7.02
C TYR A 193 -14.65 7.13 -6.66
N LEU A 194 -15.45 6.73 -7.65
CA LEU A 194 -16.61 5.86 -7.42
C LEU A 194 -16.21 4.53 -6.74
N ALA A 195 -15.14 3.87 -7.20
CA ALA A 195 -14.60 2.67 -6.56
C ALA A 195 -14.26 2.88 -5.07
N ARG A 196 -13.66 4.03 -4.74
CA ARG A 196 -13.27 4.39 -3.37
C ARG A 196 -14.49 4.63 -2.47
N GLU A 197 -15.54 5.24 -3.01
CA GLU A 197 -16.82 5.38 -2.32
C GLU A 197 -17.46 4.00 -2.10
N MET A 198 -17.58 3.17 -3.14
CA MET A 198 -18.14 1.81 -3.02
C MET A 198 -17.41 0.94 -1.99
N LYS A 199 -16.10 1.13 -1.81
CA LYS A 199 -15.26 0.42 -0.83
C LYS A 199 -15.67 0.67 0.62
N THR A 200 -16.22 1.85 0.94
CA THR A 200 -16.60 2.18 2.33
C THR A 200 -17.71 1.26 2.82
N GLU A 201 -18.69 0.97 1.96
CA GLU A 201 -19.84 0.10 2.22
C GLU A 201 -19.66 -1.36 1.75
N ALA A 202 -18.55 -1.68 1.07
CA ALA A 202 -18.33 -3.00 0.50
C ALA A 202 -18.20 -4.09 1.56
N ASP A 203 -18.85 -5.22 1.28
CA ASP A 203 -18.68 -6.51 1.96
C ASP A 203 -17.42 -7.24 1.47
N LEU A 204 -17.14 -7.13 0.17
CA LEU A 204 -16.07 -7.79 -0.56
C LEU A 204 -15.31 -6.78 -1.42
N ILE A 205 -13.99 -6.70 -1.24
CA ILE A 205 -13.13 -5.75 -1.97
C ILE A 205 -12.10 -6.54 -2.77
N PHE A 206 -12.06 -6.31 -4.09
CA PHE A 206 -11.05 -6.85 -4.99
C PHE A 206 -9.89 -5.87 -5.16
N MET A 207 -8.64 -6.30 -4.99
CA MET A 207 -7.47 -5.44 -5.20
C MET A 207 -6.17 -6.22 -5.46
N PRO A 208 -5.11 -5.61 -6.00
CA PRO A 208 -3.80 -6.26 -6.10
C PRO A 208 -3.15 -6.51 -4.72
N TYR A 209 -2.34 -7.58 -4.53
CA TYR A 209 -1.72 -7.84 -3.21
C TYR A 209 -0.86 -6.69 -2.70
N ASN A 210 -0.15 -6.00 -3.60
CA ASN A 210 0.73 -4.91 -3.21
C ASN A 210 -0.05 -3.77 -2.55
N TYR A 211 -1.36 -3.62 -2.79
CA TYR A 211 -2.18 -2.60 -2.13
C TYR A 211 -2.45 -2.92 -0.65
N ILE A 212 -2.26 -4.18 -0.25
CA ILE A 212 -2.44 -4.65 1.13
C ILE A 212 -1.11 -4.73 1.85
N LEU A 213 -0.09 -5.29 1.19
CA LEU A 213 1.22 -5.56 1.80
C LEU A 213 2.09 -4.31 1.91
N ASP A 214 2.04 -3.43 0.91
CA ASP A 214 2.74 -2.16 0.95
C ASP A 214 1.98 -1.16 1.84
N LEU A 215 2.60 -0.75 2.95
CA LEU A 215 1.99 0.15 3.93
C LEU A 215 1.59 1.49 3.29
N ARG A 216 2.43 2.04 2.42
CA ARG A 216 2.16 3.33 1.76
C ARG A 216 0.94 3.23 0.87
N THR A 217 0.87 2.24 0.00
CA THR A 217 -0.26 2.03 -0.90
C THR A 217 -1.54 1.80 -0.08
N ARG A 218 -1.46 1.01 0.99
CA ARG A 218 -2.59 0.77 1.88
C ARG A 218 -3.15 2.06 2.50
N LEU A 219 -2.27 2.94 3.00
CA LEU A 219 -2.64 4.22 3.58
C LEU A 219 -3.21 5.19 2.53
N VAL A 220 -2.59 5.29 1.35
CA VAL A 220 -3.07 6.16 0.25
C VAL A 220 -4.47 5.76 -0.21
N HIS A 221 -4.75 4.45 -0.24
CA HIS A 221 -6.06 3.94 -0.61
C HIS A 221 -7.05 3.89 0.58
N GLY A 222 -6.61 4.23 1.79
CA GLY A 222 -7.42 4.23 3.02
C GLY A 222 -8.02 2.85 3.31
N ILE A 223 -7.24 1.79 3.14
CA ILE A 223 -7.70 0.42 3.37
C ILE A 223 -7.53 0.09 4.85
N ASN A 224 -8.64 -0.11 5.54
CA ASN A 224 -8.66 -0.61 6.92
C ASN A 224 -8.69 -2.14 6.89
N ILE A 225 -7.75 -2.77 7.58
CA ILE A 225 -7.57 -4.23 7.65
C ILE A 225 -8.02 -4.83 9.00
N THR A 226 -8.46 -3.98 9.94
CA THR A 226 -9.00 -4.43 11.23
C THR A 226 -10.26 -5.27 11.02
N ASN A 227 -10.36 -6.41 11.69
CA ASN A 227 -11.50 -7.34 11.60
C ASN A 227 -11.85 -7.70 10.14
N THR A 228 -10.83 -7.94 9.31
CA THR A 228 -10.97 -8.30 7.90
C THR A 228 -10.47 -9.72 7.66
N VAL A 229 -11.12 -10.45 6.74
CA VAL A 229 -10.60 -11.69 6.16
C VAL A 229 -9.82 -11.32 4.90
N VAL A 230 -8.52 -11.61 4.87
CA VAL A 230 -7.66 -11.33 3.71
C VAL A 230 -7.42 -12.62 2.96
N ILE A 231 -7.90 -12.66 1.71
CA ILE A 231 -7.66 -13.76 0.78
C ILE A 231 -6.59 -13.33 -0.19
N LEU A 232 -5.51 -14.09 -0.26
CA LEU A 232 -4.42 -13.95 -1.21
C LEU A 232 -4.48 -15.17 -2.13
N ASP A 233 -5.19 -15.02 -3.26
CA ASP A 233 -5.19 -16.04 -4.31
C ASP A 233 -3.80 -16.11 -4.97
N GLU A 234 -3.50 -17.03 -5.87
CA GLU A 234 -2.24 -17.11 -6.64
C GLU A 234 -0.94 -16.70 -5.91
N ALA A 235 -0.80 -17.13 -4.65
CA ALA A 235 0.17 -16.62 -3.70
C ALA A 235 1.63 -17.11 -3.88
N HIS A 236 1.95 -17.79 -4.99
CA HIS A 236 3.30 -18.33 -5.24
C HIS A 236 4.42 -17.28 -5.36
N ASN A 237 4.10 -15.98 -5.51
CA ASN A 237 5.09 -14.89 -5.48
C ASN A 237 5.00 -14.02 -4.22
N ILE A 238 4.23 -14.43 -3.21
CA ILE A 238 3.93 -13.56 -2.08
C ILE A 238 5.20 -13.23 -1.28
N GLU A 239 6.16 -14.14 -1.21
CA GLU A 239 7.44 -13.97 -0.51
C GLU A 239 8.18 -12.74 -1.06
N ARG A 240 8.43 -12.72 -2.36
CA ARG A 240 9.07 -11.59 -3.03
C ARG A 240 8.31 -10.28 -2.84
N VAL A 241 6.97 -10.31 -2.89
CA VAL A 241 6.17 -9.09 -2.68
C VAL A 241 6.32 -8.58 -1.24
N CYS A 242 6.43 -9.48 -0.25
CA CYS A 242 6.66 -9.12 1.16
C CYS A 242 8.07 -8.56 1.41
N GLU A 243 9.07 -9.16 0.76
CA GLU A 243 10.46 -8.69 0.79
C GLU A 243 10.56 -7.29 0.18
N ASP A 244 9.98 -7.11 -1.01
CA ASP A 244 9.95 -5.84 -1.72
C ASP A 244 9.20 -4.76 -0.92
N SER A 245 8.05 -5.08 -0.31
CA SER A 245 7.28 -4.12 0.51
C SER A 245 7.98 -3.72 1.81
N SER A 246 8.88 -4.57 2.31
CA SER A 246 9.66 -4.32 3.52
C SER A 246 11.04 -3.75 3.22
N SER A 247 11.35 -3.48 1.95
CA SER A 247 12.61 -2.96 1.47
C SER A 247 12.46 -1.51 0.99
N PHE A 248 13.56 -0.76 0.98
CA PHE A 248 13.57 0.56 0.35
C PHE A 248 14.91 0.89 -0.31
N GLU A 249 14.88 1.90 -1.17
CA GLU A 249 16.06 2.47 -1.81
C GLU A 249 16.01 3.99 -1.71
N LEU A 250 17.06 4.61 -1.16
CA LEU A 250 17.26 6.06 -1.13
C LEU A 250 18.49 6.43 -1.94
N THR A 251 18.40 7.47 -2.75
CA THR A 251 19.53 8.00 -3.53
C THR A 251 20.00 9.34 -2.97
N SER A 252 21.26 9.70 -3.22
CA SER A 252 21.75 11.05 -2.89
C SER A 252 20.89 12.13 -3.54
N THR A 253 20.39 11.88 -4.75
CA THR A 253 19.43 12.79 -5.42
C THR A 253 18.10 12.92 -4.67
N ASP A 254 17.58 11.86 -4.06
CA ASP A 254 16.36 11.94 -3.26
C ASP A 254 16.56 12.83 -2.03
N ILE A 255 17.71 12.69 -1.35
CA ILE A 255 18.05 13.51 -0.18
C ILE A 255 18.26 14.98 -0.58
N ALA A 256 18.96 15.24 -1.68
CA ALA A 256 19.13 16.58 -2.22
C ALA A 256 17.78 17.25 -2.57
N HIS A 257 16.80 16.49 -3.07
CA HIS A 257 15.45 16.98 -3.28
C HIS A 257 14.70 17.26 -1.97
N CYS A 258 14.86 16.42 -0.94
CA CYS A 258 14.33 16.71 0.39
C CYS A 258 14.88 18.02 0.95
N ILE A 259 16.19 18.27 0.83
CA ILE A 259 16.82 19.53 1.25
C ILE A 259 16.18 20.72 0.52
N LYS A 260 16.02 20.62 -0.81
CA LYS A 260 15.39 21.66 -1.63
C LYS A 260 13.93 21.94 -1.26
N ASP A 261 13.20 20.93 -0.81
CA ASP A 261 11.80 21.08 -0.39
C ASP A 261 11.71 21.76 0.98
N ILE A 262 12.57 21.38 1.93
CA ILE A 262 12.66 22.05 3.24
C ILE A 262 13.14 23.50 3.09
N ASP A 263 14.13 23.76 2.22
CA ASP A 263 14.60 25.12 1.94
C ASP A 263 13.50 26.04 1.39
N TYR A 264 12.61 25.48 0.57
CA TYR A 264 11.47 26.21 0.06
C TYR A 264 10.48 26.55 1.19
N LEU A 265 10.12 25.57 2.02
CA LEU A 265 9.24 25.79 3.17
C LEU A 265 9.80 26.84 4.13
N LEU A 266 11.11 26.79 4.42
CA LEU A 266 11.77 27.79 5.26
C LEU A 266 11.63 29.19 4.66
N LYS A 267 11.94 29.36 3.37
CA LYS A 267 11.84 30.67 2.69
C LYS A 267 10.43 31.23 2.73
N ASN A 268 9.42 30.43 2.37
CA ASN A 268 8.03 30.85 2.41
C ASN A 268 7.61 31.28 3.83
N LYS A 269 7.98 30.49 4.85
CA LYS A 269 7.64 30.81 6.25
C LYS A 269 8.35 32.07 6.76
N TYR A 270 9.58 32.32 6.32
CA TYR A 270 10.30 33.56 6.64
C TYR A 270 9.70 34.78 5.94
N GLU A 271 9.24 34.63 4.70
CA GLU A 271 8.57 35.70 3.95
C GLU A 271 7.21 36.03 4.57
N GLU A 272 6.40 35.01 4.90
CA GLU A 272 5.16 35.16 5.66
C GLU A 272 5.41 35.93 6.97
N ALA A 273 6.38 35.49 7.78
CA ALA A 273 6.72 36.15 9.04
C ALA A 273 7.16 37.61 8.88
N ARG A 274 7.82 37.97 7.76
CA ARG A 274 8.25 39.34 7.47
C ARG A 274 7.09 40.26 7.09
N GLU A 275 6.09 39.76 6.39
CA GLU A 275 4.93 40.56 5.97
C GLU A 275 4.03 40.96 7.13
N TYR A 276 3.90 40.11 8.17
CA TYR A 276 2.98 40.38 9.28
C TYR A 276 3.47 41.39 10.33
N LEU A 277 4.74 41.85 10.30
CA LEU A 277 5.31 42.88 11.20
C LEU A 277 4.94 42.73 12.70
N SER A 278 4.56 41.52 13.14
CA SER A 278 4.21 41.18 14.51
C SER A 278 5.25 40.22 15.09
N GLU A 279 5.35 40.18 16.43
CA GLU A 279 6.15 39.15 17.10
C GLU A 279 5.75 37.77 16.57
N LEU A 280 6.73 37.00 16.10
CA LEU A 280 6.54 35.61 15.69
C LEU A 280 5.82 34.87 16.81
N ASP A 281 4.64 34.32 16.52
CA ASP A 281 3.96 33.47 17.49
C ASP A 281 4.81 32.23 17.82
N THR A 282 4.64 31.69 19.02
CA THR A 282 5.42 30.54 19.49
C THR A 282 5.28 29.35 18.54
N GLN A 283 4.14 29.22 17.85
CA GLN A 283 3.88 28.15 16.89
C GLN A 283 4.71 28.28 15.61
N THR A 284 4.85 29.47 15.03
CA THR A 284 5.71 29.70 13.85
C THR A 284 7.17 29.54 14.21
N GLN A 285 7.59 30.00 15.40
CA GLN A 285 8.96 29.78 15.89
C GLN A 285 9.31 28.28 16.01
N ASN A 286 8.40 27.48 16.57
CA ASN A 286 8.59 26.04 16.67
C ASN A 286 8.65 25.38 15.28
N THR A 287 7.75 25.76 14.36
CA THR A 287 7.74 25.24 12.99
C THR A 287 9.04 25.54 12.25
N LEU A 288 9.55 26.78 12.34
CA LEU A 288 10.83 27.16 11.74
C LEU A 288 11.99 26.37 12.32
N LYS A 289 11.99 26.13 13.64
CA LYS A 289 12.99 25.31 14.32
C LYS A 289 12.93 23.86 13.85
N ASP A 290 11.73 23.28 13.72
CA ASP A 290 11.55 21.92 13.23
C ASP A 290 12.03 21.76 11.79
N LEU A 291 11.71 22.70 10.91
CA LEU A 291 12.21 22.71 9.53
C LEU A 291 13.74 22.89 9.46
N ALA A 292 14.32 23.71 10.33
CA ALA A 292 15.78 23.86 10.40
C ALA A 292 16.47 22.57 10.85
N ASN A 293 15.91 21.90 11.88
CA ASN A 293 16.41 20.60 12.35
C ASN A 293 16.33 19.53 11.26
N LEU A 294 15.21 19.48 10.51
CA LEU A 294 15.08 18.57 9.36
C LEU A 294 16.13 18.83 8.29
N LYS A 295 16.42 20.11 7.99
CA LYS A 295 17.45 20.48 7.01
C LYS A 295 18.83 20.01 7.46
N GLU A 296 19.19 20.25 8.71
CA GLU A 296 20.47 19.82 9.29
C GLU A 296 20.62 18.29 9.23
N LEU A 297 19.55 17.57 9.58
CA LEU A 297 19.48 16.12 9.48
C LEU A 297 19.72 15.64 8.04
N PHE A 298 19.05 16.22 7.04
CA PHE A 298 19.26 15.81 5.65
C PHE A 298 20.67 16.09 5.14
N LEU A 299 21.26 17.23 5.51
CA LEU A 299 22.66 17.55 5.19
C LEU A 299 23.63 16.55 5.84
N CYS A 300 23.37 16.15 7.08
CA CYS A 300 24.17 15.14 7.77
C CYS A 300 24.06 13.77 7.09
N ILE A 301 22.86 13.37 6.63
CA ILE A 301 22.65 12.14 5.87
C ILE A 301 23.40 12.19 4.53
N GLU A 302 23.33 13.30 3.80
CA GLU A 302 24.03 13.49 2.52
C GLU A 302 25.56 13.36 2.70
N ASP A 303 26.13 14.11 3.64
CA ASP A 303 27.57 14.03 3.99
C ASP A 303 27.97 12.63 4.48
N SER A 304 27.11 11.97 5.27
CA SER A 304 27.35 10.60 5.72
C SER A 304 27.32 9.59 4.58
N LEU A 305 26.48 9.78 3.56
CA LEU A 305 26.46 8.93 2.36
C LEU A 305 27.73 9.11 1.54
N ASP A 306 28.23 10.34 1.40
CA ASP A 306 29.41 10.67 0.61
C ASP A 306 30.72 10.20 1.24
N LYS A 307 30.77 10.07 2.57
CA LYS A 307 31.93 9.56 3.31
C LYS A 307 32.07 8.03 3.29
N ILE A 308 31.08 7.29 2.79
CA ILE A 308 31.15 5.83 2.77
C ILE A 308 32.19 5.38 1.75
N GLU A 309 33.19 4.63 2.21
CA GLU A 309 34.20 4.02 1.33
C GLU A 309 33.59 2.85 0.53
N LEU A 310 33.70 2.92 -0.79
CA LEU A 310 33.26 1.89 -1.72
C LEU A 310 34.45 1.05 -2.18
N LYS A 311 34.26 -0.26 -2.35
CA LYS A 311 35.34 -1.13 -2.85
C LYS A 311 35.67 -0.79 -4.30
N SER A 312 36.97 -0.72 -4.61
CA SER A 312 37.52 -0.22 -5.87
C SER A 312 37.18 -1.05 -7.11
N GLU A 313 36.81 -2.32 -6.98
CA GLU A 313 36.54 -3.18 -8.15
C GLU A 313 35.17 -2.90 -8.78
N ASN A 314 34.13 -2.61 -7.98
CA ASN A 314 32.74 -2.48 -8.45
C ASN A 314 32.01 -1.21 -7.96
N ASN A 315 32.68 -0.32 -7.22
CA ASN A 315 32.06 0.84 -6.55
C ASN A 315 30.82 0.47 -5.71
N GLU A 316 30.91 -0.67 -5.02
CA GLU A 316 29.83 -1.21 -4.20
C GLU A 316 30.30 -1.60 -2.80
N CYS A 317 29.35 -1.66 -1.86
CA CYS A 317 29.58 -2.02 -0.48
C CYS A 317 28.36 -2.74 0.08
N VAL A 318 28.57 -3.90 0.72
CA VAL A 318 27.54 -4.66 1.43
C VAL A 318 27.87 -4.60 2.92
N LYS A 319 26.87 -4.25 3.74
CA LYS A 319 26.95 -4.17 5.20
C LYS A 319 25.82 -5.00 5.83
N PRO A 320 25.98 -5.46 7.09
CA PRO A 320 24.88 -6.11 7.83
C PRO A 320 23.72 -5.14 8.00
N GLY A 321 22.50 -5.65 8.15
CA GLY A 321 21.30 -4.82 8.30
C GLY A 321 21.38 -3.84 9.47
N SER A 322 22.05 -4.18 10.58
CA SER A 322 22.24 -3.28 11.72
C SER A 322 22.98 -1.99 11.40
N TYR A 323 23.77 -1.97 10.31
CA TYR A 323 24.51 -0.77 9.89
C TYR A 323 23.56 0.41 9.62
N ILE A 324 22.30 0.16 9.26
CA ILE A 324 21.33 1.24 9.05
C ILE A 324 21.13 2.10 10.30
N PHE A 325 21.17 1.51 11.50
CA PHE A 325 21.03 2.23 12.76
C PHE A 325 22.26 3.06 13.10
N GLU A 326 23.46 2.55 12.79
CA GLU A 326 24.70 3.32 12.90
C GLU A 326 24.68 4.51 11.93
N PHE A 327 24.31 4.26 10.69
CA PHE A 327 24.23 5.27 9.64
C PHE A 327 23.23 6.38 9.97
N LEU A 328 21.99 6.02 10.31
CA LEU A 328 20.95 6.99 10.69
C LEU A 328 21.25 7.66 12.03
N GLY A 329 21.93 6.96 12.94
CA GLY A 329 22.38 7.49 14.24
C GLY A 329 23.37 8.65 14.11
N LYS A 330 24.18 8.71 13.04
CA LYS A 330 25.07 9.87 12.75
C LYS A 330 24.29 11.16 12.55
N ALA A 331 23.07 11.06 12.01
CA ALA A 331 22.15 12.18 11.84
C ALA A 331 21.16 12.36 13.02
N GLY A 332 21.40 11.69 14.16
CA GLY A 332 20.57 11.80 15.37
C GLY A 332 19.28 10.98 15.34
N ILE A 333 19.11 10.07 14.38
CA ILE A 333 17.90 9.26 14.24
C ILE A 333 18.07 7.94 15.00
N ASN A 334 17.22 7.68 15.99
CA ASN A 334 17.25 6.49 16.82
C ASN A 334 15.82 6.08 17.27
N THR A 335 15.73 5.03 18.09
CA THR A 335 14.46 4.47 18.57
C THR A 335 13.61 5.46 19.38
N GLU A 336 14.19 6.52 19.95
CA GLU A 336 13.45 7.54 20.69
C GLU A 336 13.08 8.73 19.80
N THR A 337 13.97 9.15 18.91
CA THR A 337 13.79 10.34 18.07
C THR A 337 12.97 10.10 16.81
N HIS A 338 12.87 8.86 16.32
CA HIS A 338 12.17 8.56 15.05
C HIS A 338 10.68 8.93 15.05
N VAL A 339 10.00 8.88 16.20
CA VAL A 339 8.57 9.24 16.30
C VAL A 339 8.36 10.73 16.04
N VAL A 340 9.21 11.57 16.64
CA VAL A 340 9.19 13.03 16.43
C VAL A 340 9.56 13.35 14.99
N LEU A 341 10.56 12.68 14.43
CA LEU A 341 10.95 12.83 13.02
C LEU A 341 9.80 12.50 12.06
N ILE A 342 9.07 11.41 12.33
CA ILE A 342 7.90 11.02 11.54
C ILE A 342 6.84 12.13 11.53
N ASP A 343 6.55 12.70 12.71
CA ASP A 343 5.58 13.80 12.84
C ASP A 343 6.05 15.07 12.11
N GLN A 344 7.29 15.50 12.32
CA GLN A 344 7.88 16.66 11.64
C GLN A 344 7.86 16.50 10.11
N CYS A 345 8.24 15.34 9.59
CA CYS A 345 8.15 15.05 8.15
C CYS A 345 6.70 15.07 7.66
N SER A 346 5.75 14.51 8.42
CA SER A 346 4.32 14.54 8.07
C SER A 346 3.76 15.96 8.00
N GLN A 347 4.13 16.83 8.93
CA GLN A 347 3.73 18.25 8.92
C GLN A 347 4.34 19.02 7.73
N ALA A 348 5.62 18.76 7.41
CA ALA A 348 6.27 19.35 6.23
C ALA A 348 5.61 18.91 4.92
N ILE A 349 5.28 17.61 4.81
CA ILE A 349 4.56 17.04 3.66
C ILE A 349 3.18 17.69 3.51
N ALA A 350 2.45 17.88 4.62
CA ALA A 350 1.13 18.53 4.59
C ALA A 350 1.24 19.98 4.08
N SER A 351 2.23 20.73 4.57
CA SER A 351 2.49 22.12 4.16
C SER A 351 2.83 22.24 2.67
N LEU A 352 3.68 21.35 2.15
CA LEU A 352 4.00 21.29 0.71
C LEU A 352 2.79 20.93 -0.14
N THR A 353 1.90 20.08 0.38
CA THR A 353 0.73 19.61 -0.37
C THR A 353 -0.39 20.68 -0.40
N SER A 354 -0.44 21.56 0.60
CA SER A 354 -1.39 22.68 0.63
C SER A 354 -1.01 23.83 -0.29
N ASP A 355 0.27 24.00 -0.62
CA ASP A 355 0.76 25.12 -1.41
C ASP A 355 0.57 24.87 -2.91
N GLN A 356 -0.49 25.46 -3.48
CA GLN A 356 -0.87 25.25 -4.90
C GLN A 356 0.00 26.05 -5.89
N SER A 357 0.91 26.89 -5.38
CA SER A 357 1.57 27.95 -6.14
C SER A 357 2.64 27.43 -7.11
N LEU A 358 3.24 26.28 -6.84
CA LEU A 358 4.30 25.69 -7.66
C LEU A 358 4.08 24.18 -7.71
N HIS A 359 4.29 23.58 -8.88
CA HIS A 359 4.14 22.15 -9.17
C HIS A 359 5.13 21.22 -8.42
N ARG A 360 5.44 21.50 -7.15
CA ARG A 360 6.33 20.72 -6.31
C ARG A 360 5.57 19.57 -5.67
N THR A 361 6.11 18.36 -5.86
CA THR A 361 5.56 17.15 -5.28
C THR A 361 6.28 16.82 -3.98
N SER A 362 5.56 16.48 -2.91
CA SER A 362 6.13 16.00 -1.64
C SER A 362 6.67 14.55 -1.70
N THR A 363 6.90 14.03 -2.91
CA THR A 363 7.23 12.64 -3.22
C THR A 363 8.51 12.17 -2.52
N TYR A 364 9.56 13.00 -2.49
CA TYR A 364 10.86 12.64 -1.92
C TYR A 364 10.81 12.57 -0.39
N LEU A 365 10.18 13.55 0.25
CA LEU A 365 9.94 13.51 1.70
C LEU A 365 9.05 12.32 2.10
N GLN A 366 8.03 12.00 1.30
CA GLN A 366 7.22 10.78 1.52
C GLN A 366 8.05 9.51 1.43
N LYS A 367 8.94 9.42 0.43
CA LYS A 367 9.86 8.29 0.23
C LYS A 367 10.83 8.13 1.42
N PHE A 368 11.37 9.25 1.91
CA PHE A 368 12.21 9.24 3.11
C PHE A 368 11.43 8.81 4.36
N LEU A 369 10.24 9.38 4.58
CA LEU A 369 9.37 9.04 5.70
C LEU A 369 9.02 7.54 5.72
N GLU A 370 8.76 6.96 4.55
CA GLU A 370 8.51 5.53 4.37
C GLU A 370 9.73 4.68 4.74
N ALA A 371 10.93 5.07 4.29
CA ALA A 371 12.18 4.40 4.68
C ALA A 371 12.37 4.39 6.21
N ILE A 372 12.15 5.53 6.88
CA ILE A 372 12.22 5.61 8.35
C ILE A 372 11.18 4.69 9.00
N LYS A 373 9.93 4.69 8.50
CA LYS A 373 8.90 3.79 9.00
C LYS A 373 9.27 2.32 8.82
N ILE A 374 9.92 1.94 7.71
CA ILE A 374 10.42 0.57 7.49
C ILE A 374 11.51 0.22 8.52
N VAL A 375 12.54 1.05 8.66
CA VAL A 375 13.66 0.78 9.61
C VAL A 375 13.17 0.62 11.04
N PHE A 376 12.21 1.45 11.47
CA PHE A 376 11.70 1.47 12.84
C PHE A 376 10.33 0.77 12.99
N SER A 377 9.88 0.02 11.98
CA SER A 377 8.64 -0.77 12.07
C SER A 377 8.79 -1.92 13.08
N GLY A 378 7.65 -2.52 13.45
CA GLY A 378 7.59 -3.80 14.16
C GLY A 378 7.94 -3.75 15.66
N SER A 379 7.43 -4.74 16.38
CA SER A 379 7.80 -5.03 17.76
C SER A 379 8.91 -6.07 17.78
N CYS A 380 9.93 -5.87 18.62
CA CYS A 380 10.95 -6.89 18.83
C CYS A 380 10.44 -7.97 19.80
N PRO A 381 10.70 -9.26 19.53
CA PRO A 381 10.50 -10.32 20.52
C PRO A 381 11.27 -10.02 21.81
N VAL A 382 10.76 -10.53 22.94
CA VAL A 382 11.38 -10.34 24.25
C VAL A 382 12.84 -10.81 24.21
N GLY A 383 13.77 -9.93 24.59
CA GLY A 383 15.21 -10.21 24.62
C GLY A 383 15.94 -10.02 23.27
N MET A 384 15.26 -9.53 22.23
CA MET A 384 15.88 -9.19 20.95
C MET A 384 15.88 -7.67 20.73
N THR A 385 16.98 -7.10 20.26
CA THR A 385 17.04 -5.68 19.86
C THR A 385 16.73 -5.51 18.38
N ARG A 386 16.36 -4.28 17.98
CA ARG A 386 16.06 -3.94 16.57
C ARG A 386 17.28 -4.16 15.67
N GLU A 387 18.47 -3.84 16.15
CA GLU A 387 19.75 -4.01 15.44
C GLU A 387 20.05 -5.48 15.19
N ARG A 388 19.78 -6.35 16.19
CA ARG A 388 19.96 -7.79 16.06
C ARG A 388 18.98 -8.38 15.04
N MET A 389 17.72 -7.95 15.10
CA MET A 389 16.68 -8.37 14.15
C MET A 389 17.04 -7.94 12.72
N ALA A 390 17.48 -6.69 12.53
CA ALA A 390 17.95 -6.20 11.24
C ALA A 390 19.18 -6.96 10.73
N SER A 391 20.13 -7.30 11.61
CA SER A 391 21.29 -8.12 11.21
C SER A 391 20.92 -9.49 10.66
N LEU A 392 19.84 -10.08 11.18
CA LEU A 392 19.39 -11.40 10.75
C LEU A 392 18.65 -11.35 9.41
N HIS A 393 17.79 -10.35 9.21
CA HIS A 393 16.83 -10.36 8.10
C HIS A 393 17.12 -9.34 7.00
N TYR A 394 18.00 -8.38 7.24
CA TYR A 394 18.27 -7.29 6.31
C TYR A 394 19.73 -7.22 5.88
N ARG A 395 19.95 -6.67 4.68
CA ARG A 395 21.28 -6.23 4.22
C ARG A 395 21.20 -4.78 3.76
N VAL A 396 22.26 -4.04 4.06
CA VAL A 396 22.46 -2.70 3.50
C VAL A 396 23.40 -2.85 2.31
N TYR A 397 22.93 -2.48 1.12
CA TYR A 397 23.71 -2.43 -0.09
C TYR A 397 23.88 -0.99 -0.54
N ILE A 398 25.12 -0.59 -0.85
CA ILE A 398 25.45 0.76 -1.25
C ILE A 398 26.23 0.69 -2.55
N LYS A 399 25.80 1.47 -3.55
CA LYS A 399 26.43 1.49 -4.87
C LYS A 399 26.50 2.93 -5.38
N SER A 400 27.62 3.27 -6.04
CA SER A 400 27.69 4.48 -6.84
C SER A 400 27.36 4.16 -8.30
N ASP A 401 26.33 4.81 -8.84
CA ASP A 401 26.06 4.76 -10.28
C ASP A 401 26.87 5.85 -10.98
N ASN A 402 27.83 5.43 -11.82
CA ASN A 402 28.50 6.36 -12.74
C ASN A 402 27.54 6.70 -13.88
N ASN A 403 26.75 7.76 -13.72
CA ASN A 403 25.93 8.30 -14.79
C ASN A 403 26.83 8.99 -15.85
N ARG A 404 27.44 8.21 -16.74
CA ARG A 404 27.90 8.72 -18.05
C ARG A 404 26.69 8.99 -18.94
N LYS A 405 25.80 9.91 -18.55
CA LYS A 405 24.86 10.51 -19.50
C LYS A 405 25.68 11.47 -20.36
N LYS A 406 25.91 11.11 -21.63
CA LYS A 406 26.40 12.04 -22.66
C LYS A 406 25.44 13.25 -22.69
N ARG A 407 25.75 14.31 -21.96
CA ARG A 407 25.23 15.64 -22.27
C ARG A 407 25.73 15.95 -23.69
N LYS A 408 24.81 16.25 -24.62
CA LYS A 408 25.18 16.97 -25.84
C LYS A 408 25.78 18.29 -25.36
N SER A 409 27.09 18.46 -25.54
CA SER A 409 27.81 19.67 -25.16
C SER A 409 27.38 20.80 -26.10
N ASP A 410 26.72 21.82 -25.54
CA ASP A 410 26.74 23.14 -26.16
C ASP A 410 28.10 23.77 -25.88
N VAL A 411 28.73 24.23 -26.96
CA VAL A 411 30.06 24.82 -27.02
C VAL A 411 29.98 26.25 -26.48
N TRP A 412 29.95 26.41 -25.16
CA TRP A 412 30.55 27.51 -24.37
C TRP A 412 30.03 27.48 -22.93
N THR A 413 30.69 26.70 -22.08
CA THR A 413 30.74 26.94 -20.62
C THR A 413 31.89 26.10 -20.09
N THR A 414 32.83 26.74 -19.40
CA THR A 414 33.88 26.04 -18.64
C THR A 414 33.22 25.38 -17.44
N ASP A 415 32.76 24.14 -17.62
CA ASP A 415 32.18 23.33 -16.55
C ASP A 415 33.30 22.76 -15.68
N ASN A 416 33.29 23.11 -14.39
CA ASN A 416 33.97 22.36 -13.35
C ASN A 416 33.35 20.96 -13.32
N ASN A 417 34.08 20.00 -13.88
CA ASN A 417 33.68 18.61 -14.00
C ASN A 417 33.73 17.94 -12.61
N THR A 418 32.74 18.21 -11.76
CA THR A 418 32.46 17.37 -10.60
C THR A 418 31.72 16.14 -11.15
N ASP A 419 32.37 14.98 -11.11
CA ASP A 419 31.70 13.71 -11.35
C ASP A 419 30.61 13.59 -10.28
N ASP A 420 29.37 13.90 -10.64
CA ASP A 420 28.22 13.85 -9.74
C ASP A 420 27.87 12.37 -9.51
N THR A 421 28.62 11.73 -8.61
CA THR A 421 28.46 10.32 -8.27
C THR A 421 27.16 10.14 -7.49
N CYS A 422 26.13 9.63 -8.14
CA CYS A 422 24.87 9.32 -7.47
C CYS A 422 25.03 8.03 -6.65
N ARG A 423 24.95 8.16 -5.32
CA ARG A 423 25.00 7.02 -4.40
C ARG A 423 23.60 6.52 -4.11
N ARG A 424 23.43 5.21 -4.16
CA ARG A 424 22.20 4.49 -3.81
C ARG A 424 22.43 3.74 -2.50
N LEU A 425 21.59 4.00 -1.51
CA LEU A 425 21.47 3.25 -0.27
C LEU A 425 20.23 2.35 -0.36
N CYS A 426 20.46 1.05 -0.41
CA CYS A 426 19.43 0.03 -0.47
C CYS A 426 19.36 -0.71 0.88
N TYR A 427 18.18 -0.83 1.46
CA TYR A 427 17.91 -1.64 2.63
C TYR A 427 16.97 -2.77 2.22
N TRP A 428 17.51 -3.97 2.07
CA TRP A 428 16.79 -5.11 1.51
C TRP A 428 16.43 -6.12 2.60
N CYS A 429 15.14 -6.42 2.70
CA CYS A 429 14.59 -7.48 3.53
C CYS A 429 14.69 -8.82 2.80
N PHE A 430 15.14 -9.86 3.50
CA PHE A 430 15.19 -11.25 3.02
C PHE A 430 14.36 -12.17 3.92
N ASN A 431 13.35 -11.61 4.59
CA ASN A 431 12.42 -12.38 5.41
C ASN A 431 10.98 -11.91 5.14
N PRO A 432 10.21 -12.67 4.34
CA PRO A 432 8.85 -12.29 3.99
C PRO A 432 7.89 -12.35 5.19
N GLY A 433 8.19 -13.16 6.21
CA GLY A 433 7.35 -13.31 7.41
C GLY A 433 7.20 -12.04 8.22
N TYR A 434 8.10 -11.07 8.07
CA TYR A 434 7.99 -9.77 8.72
C TYR A 434 6.74 -8.99 8.26
N ALA A 435 6.50 -8.92 6.94
CA ALA A 435 5.34 -8.24 6.38
C ALA A 435 4.03 -8.93 6.78
N MET A 436 4.02 -10.27 6.80
CA MET A 436 2.85 -11.07 7.19
C MET A 436 2.53 -10.95 8.67
N THR A 437 3.55 -11.04 9.53
CA THR A 437 3.38 -10.86 10.97
C THR A 437 2.84 -9.47 11.29
N GLU A 438 3.36 -8.43 10.63
CA GLU A 438 2.86 -7.07 10.80
C GLU A 438 1.42 -6.93 10.30
N LEU A 439 1.05 -7.59 9.19
CA LEU A 439 -0.33 -7.61 8.69
C LEU A 439 -1.28 -8.23 9.72
N VAL A 440 -0.93 -9.38 10.30
CA VAL A 440 -1.73 -10.07 11.33
C VAL A 440 -1.82 -9.21 12.60
N ARG A 441 -0.70 -8.61 13.04
CA ARG A 441 -0.63 -7.76 14.23
C ARG A 441 -1.53 -6.53 14.16
N GLN A 442 -1.82 -6.03 12.95
CA GLN A 442 -2.73 -4.91 12.72
C GLN A 442 -4.22 -5.27 12.80
N GLY A 443 -4.55 -6.49 13.23
CA GLY A 443 -5.92 -6.89 13.55
C GLY A 443 -6.66 -7.55 12.39
N VAL A 444 -5.94 -8.11 11.41
CA VAL A 444 -6.54 -9.03 10.43
C VAL A 444 -7.09 -10.26 11.15
N ARG A 445 -8.31 -10.66 10.81
CA ARG A 445 -9.02 -11.76 11.47
C ARG A 445 -8.49 -13.12 11.05
N SER A 446 -8.28 -13.30 9.74
CA SER A 446 -7.71 -14.50 9.13
C SER A 446 -7.04 -14.11 7.81
N VAL A 447 -5.86 -14.67 7.55
CA VAL A 447 -5.20 -14.65 6.24
C VAL A 447 -5.37 -16.03 5.60
N ILE A 448 -5.96 -16.07 4.40
CA ILE A 448 -6.08 -17.28 3.58
C ILE A 448 -5.19 -17.11 2.36
N LEU A 449 -4.12 -17.90 2.29
CA LEU A 449 -3.23 -18.01 1.15
C LEU A 449 -3.63 -19.22 0.32
N THR A 450 -3.77 -19.04 -1.00
CA THR A 450 -4.05 -20.16 -1.90
C THR A 450 -3.29 -20.01 -3.21
N SER A 451 -2.85 -21.11 -3.79
CA SER A 451 -2.27 -21.14 -5.12
C SER A 451 -2.32 -22.55 -5.73
N GLY A 452 -2.08 -22.62 -7.05
CA GLY A 452 -1.90 -23.88 -7.77
C GLY A 452 -0.76 -24.75 -7.22
N THR A 453 0.31 -24.10 -6.75
CA THR A 453 1.54 -24.73 -6.27
C THR A 453 2.12 -23.91 -5.14
N LEU A 454 2.21 -24.48 -3.94
CA LEU A 454 2.81 -23.88 -2.74
C LEU A 454 3.85 -24.80 -2.08
N SER A 455 4.16 -25.93 -2.72
CA SER A 455 5.10 -26.92 -2.21
C SER A 455 6.55 -26.42 -2.23
N PRO A 456 7.36 -26.71 -1.18
CA PRO A 456 6.99 -27.41 0.05
C PRO A 456 6.23 -26.53 1.05
N LEU A 457 5.02 -26.96 1.44
CA LEU A 457 4.13 -26.19 2.32
C LEU A 457 4.73 -25.88 3.70
N GLU A 458 5.49 -26.80 4.29
CA GLU A 458 6.12 -26.58 5.60
C GLU A 458 7.16 -25.46 5.56
N SER A 459 8.00 -25.42 4.51
CA SER A 459 8.99 -24.34 4.32
C SER A 459 8.27 -23.01 4.10
N PHE A 460 7.32 -23.00 3.17
CA PHE A 460 6.55 -21.80 2.83
C PHE A 460 5.80 -21.22 4.04
N THR A 461 5.21 -22.08 4.87
CA THR A 461 4.54 -21.67 6.12
C THR A 461 5.54 -21.10 7.12
N SER A 462 6.69 -21.75 7.29
CA SER A 462 7.74 -21.29 8.20
C SER A 462 8.34 -19.95 7.78
N GLU A 463 8.51 -19.71 6.47
CA GLU A 463 9.06 -18.47 5.93
C GLU A 463 8.10 -17.29 6.08
N LEU A 464 6.79 -17.54 5.89
CA LEU A 464 5.75 -16.51 6.08
C LEU A 464 5.35 -16.29 7.54
N GLN A 465 5.76 -17.15 8.47
CA GLN A 465 5.46 -17.05 9.90
C GLN A 465 3.94 -17.01 10.22
N LEU A 466 3.15 -17.80 9.48
CA LEU A 466 1.67 -17.78 9.52
C LEU A 466 1.01 -18.99 10.18
#